data_AF-B9CME1-F1
#
_entry.id   AF-B9CME1-F1
#
_cell.length_a   1.000
_cell.length_b   1.000
_cell.length_c   1.000
_cell.angle_alpha   90.00
_cell.angle_beta   90.00
_cell.angle_gamma   90.00
#
_symmetry.space_group_name_H-M   'P 1'
#
loop_
_entity.id
_entity.type
_entity.pdbx_description
1 polymer ?
#
loop_
_entity_poly.entity_id
_entity_poly.type
_entity_poly.pdbx_seq_one_letter_code
_entity_poly.pdbx_strand_id
1 'polypeptide(L)' 'MMVTSATNKLHLEHDYLIRNWKEAGLDKASIARVDRIVEIPPGYLGTAGYIGTLSKNDIAAITIILNKIVSE' A
#
# COMPACT_ATOMS: atom_id res chain seq x y z
N MET A 1 -2.64 -0.23 -6.47
CA MET A 1 -2.93 0.22 -5.09
C MET A 1 -2.10 1.47 -4.81
N MET A 2 -2.67 2.49 -4.16
CA MET A 2 -1.95 3.72 -3.81
C MET A 2 -1.37 3.65 -2.39
N VAL A 3 -0.22 4.28 -2.16
CA VAL A 3 0.40 4.43 -0.83
C VAL A 3 0.48 5.91 -0.47
N THR A 4 0.14 6.25 0.77
CA THR A 4 0.24 7.62 1.31
C THR A 4 0.97 7.58 2.65
N SER A 5 1.45 8.73 3.14
CA SER A 5 1.97 8.81 4.51
C SER A 5 0.88 8.52 5.55
N ALA A 6 1.26 7.90 6.66
CA ALA A 6 0.38 7.65 7.80
C ALA A 6 -0.10 8.93 8.51
N THR A 7 0.51 10.09 8.21
CA THR A 7 0.05 11.39 8.70
C THR A 7 -1.02 12.02 7.81
N ASN A 8 -1.51 11.32 6.78
CA ASN A 8 -2.60 11.79 5.94
C ASN A 8 -3.87 11.90 6.79
N LYS A 9 -4.56 13.06 6.71
CA LYS A 9 -5.77 13.34 7.49
C LYS A 9 -7.00 12.61 6.96
N LEU A 10 -6.95 12.14 5.71
CA LEU A 10 -8.01 11.35 5.11
C LEU A 10 -7.78 9.87 5.40
N HIS A 11 -8.65 9.33 6.25
CA HIS A 11 -8.76 7.90 6.53
C HIS A 11 -9.90 7.30 5.72
N LEU A 12 -9.63 6.16 5.09
CA LEU A 12 -10.61 5.37 4.36
C LEU A 12 -10.83 4.03 5.06
N GLU A 13 -11.98 3.41 4.81
CA GLU A 13 -12.37 2.13 5.40
C GLU A 13 -11.35 1.01 5.15
N HIS A 14 -10.79 0.98 3.94
CA HIS A 14 -9.84 -0.03 3.48
C HIS A 14 -8.37 0.43 3.60
N ASP A 15 -8.09 1.41 4.44
CA ASP A 15 -6.72 1.83 4.73
C ASP A 15 -6.01 0.77 5.58
N TYR A 16 -4.82 0.36 5.14
CA TYR A 16 -3.94 -0.53 5.88
C TYR A 16 -2.65 0.18 6.28
N LEU A 17 -2.38 0.29 7.58
CA LEU A 17 -1.09 0.78 8.07
C LEU A 17 0.01 -0.25 7.79
N ILE A 18 1.01 0.13 6.99
CA ILE A 18 2.18 -0.72 6.69
C ILE A 18 3.02 -0.80 7.97
N ARG A 19 3.05 -1.97 8.60
CA ARG A 19 3.66 -2.16 9.92
C ARG A 19 5.18 -2.14 9.81
N ASN A 20 5.72 -2.87 8.85
CA ASN A 20 7.17 -2.99 8.63
C ASN A 20 7.64 -2.05 7.51
N TRP A 21 7.20 -0.78 7.55
CA TRP A 21 7.46 0.21 6.50
C TRP A 21 8.96 0.45 6.24
N LYS A 22 9.81 0.36 7.27
CA LYS A 22 11.27 0.44 7.12
C LYS A 22 11.85 -0.70 6.29
N GLU A 23 11.39 -1.93 6.54
CA GLU A 23 11.80 -3.12 5.77
C GLU A 23 11.31 -3.03 4.32
N ALA A 24 10.16 -2.37 4.12
CA ALA A 24 9.61 -2.08 2.80
C ALA A 24 10.34 -0.95 2.04
N GLY A 25 11.43 -0.40 2.60
CA GLY A 25 12.23 0.66 1.97
C GLY A 25 11.60 2.06 2.02
N LEU A 26 10.58 2.26 2.85
CA LEU A 26 9.92 3.57 2.99
C LEU A 26 10.67 4.43 4.01
N ASP A 27 10.78 5.73 3.74
CA ASP A 27 11.42 6.68 4.66
C ASP A 27 10.57 7.04 5.89
N LYS A 28 9.27 6.75 5.82
CA LYS A 28 8.30 7.08 6.88
C LYS A 28 7.14 6.10 6.93
N ALA A 29 6.49 6.08 8.09
CA ALA A 29 5.24 5.36 8.30
C ALA A 29 4.22 5.75 7.22
N SER A 30 3.63 4.72 6.61
CA SER A 30 2.80 4.86 5.42
C SER A 30 1.60 3.91 5.48
N ILE A 31 0.55 4.28 4.77
CA ILE A 31 -0.72 3.56 4.64
C ILE A 31 -0.88 3.12 3.19
N ALA A 32 -1.22 1.85 3.00
CA ALA A 32 -1.69 1.30 1.74
C ALA A 32 -3.21 1.46 1.64
N ARG A 33 -3.69 2.13 0.59
CA ARG A 33 -5.12 2.35 0.33
C ARG A 33 -5.65 1.22 -0.53
N VAL A 34 -6.15 0.17 0.11
CA VAL A 34 -6.38 -1.13 -0.54
C VAL A 34 -7.50 -1.06 -1.58
N ASP A 35 -8.48 -0.19 -1.39
CA ASP A 35 -9.58 0.11 -2.34
C ASP A 35 -9.18 1.04 -3.49
N ARG A 36 -8.02 1.70 -3.42
CA ARG A 36 -7.54 2.63 -4.45
C ARG A 36 -6.57 1.94 -5.40
N ILE A 37 -7.11 1.01 -6.17
CA ILE A 37 -6.39 0.27 -7.21
C ILE A 37 -6.58 1.00 -8.55
N VAL A 38 -5.47 1.16 -9.27
CA VAL A 38 -5.43 1.80 -10.58
C VAL A 38 -4.47 1.03 -11.46
N GLU A 39 -4.85 0.85 -12.72
CA GLU A 39 -3.96 0.36 -13.77
C GLU A 39 -3.09 1.53 -14.22
N ILE A 40 -1.77 1.32 -14.24
CA ILE A 40 -0.82 2.33 -14.71
C ILE A 40 -0.07 1.83 -15.94
N PRO A 41 0.21 2.70 -16.92
CA PRO A 41 1.09 2.35 -18.03
C PRO A 41 2.49 1.97 -17.50
N PRO A 42 3.22 1.05 -18.17
CA PRO A 42 4.57 0.67 -17.73
C PRO A 42 5.52 1.87 -17.56
N GLY A 43 5.38 2.91 -18.40
CA GLY A 43 6.19 4.14 -18.32
C GLY A 43 5.89 5.07 -17.13
N TYR A 44 4.84 4.81 -16.35
CA TYR A 44 4.52 5.57 -15.12
C TYR A 44 5.32 5.11 -13.90
N LEU A 45 5.99 3.96 -13.97
CA LEU A 45 6.99 3.55 -12.99
C LEU A 45 8.22 4.46 -13.18
N GLY A 46 8.17 5.64 -12.57
CA GLY A 46 9.14 6.72 -12.78
C GLY A 46 10.56 6.39 -12.33
N THR A 47 11.46 7.39 -12.41
CA THR A 47 12.90 7.24 -12.12
C THR A 47 13.24 6.90 -10.66
N ALA A 48 12.29 7.06 -9.74
CA ALA A 48 12.44 6.61 -8.35
C ALA A 48 12.70 5.09 -8.26
N GLY A 49 12.33 4.34 -9.31
CA GLY A 49 12.68 2.94 -9.45
C GLY A 49 12.05 2.07 -8.35
N TYR A 50 12.71 0.94 -8.10
CA TYR A 50 12.32 0.00 -7.04
C TYR A 50 12.67 0.57 -5.66
N ILE A 51 11.66 0.76 -4.81
CA ILE A 51 11.81 1.25 -3.43
C ILE A 51 12.13 0.11 -2.46
N GLY A 52 11.41 -1.01 -2.57
CA GLY A 52 11.50 -2.13 -1.64
C GLY A 52 10.36 -3.13 -1.80
N THR A 53 10.29 -4.08 -0.87
CA THR A 53 9.27 -5.14 -0.86
C THR A 53 8.59 -5.21 0.50
N LEU A 54 7.27 -5.28 0.51
CA LEU A 54 6.49 -5.45 1.75
C LEU A 54 6.86 -6.75 2.47
N SER A 55 6.79 -6.73 3.80
CA SER A 55 6.96 -7.94 4.61
C SER A 55 5.83 -8.95 4.31
N LYS A 56 6.10 -10.25 4.52
CA LYS A 56 5.08 -11.32 4.35
C LYS A 56 3.82 -11.05 5.18
N ASN A 57 3.98 -10.45 6.36
CA ASN A 57 2.87 -10.12 7.24
C ASN A 57 2.01 -8.99 6.69
N ASP A 58 2.64 -7.94 6.15
CA ASP A 58 1.92 -6.84 5.50
C ASP A 58 1.19 -7.32 4.24
N ILE A 59 1.84 -8.17 3.43
CA ILE A 59 1.23 -8.79 2.25
C ILE A 59 0.01 -9.63 2.65
N ALA A 60 0.13 -10.50 3.66
CA ALA A 60 -0.97 -11.34 4.10
C ALA A 60 -2.17 -10.52 4.58
N ALA A 61 -1.95 -9.44 5.33
CA ALA A 61 -3.01 -8.57 5.82
C ALA A 61 -3.70 -7.80 4.68
N ILE A 62 -2.95 -7.26 3.72
CA ILE A 62 -3.51 -6.59 2.54
C ILE A 62 -4.35 -7.56 1.71
N THR A 63 -3.87 -8.79 1.49
CA THR A 63 -4.63 -9.83 0.77
C THR A 63 -5.97 -10.14 1.45
N ILE A 64 -6.02 -10.18 2.78
CA ILE A 64 -7.28 -10.36 3.51
C ILE A 64 -8.26 -9.22 3.24
N ILE A 65 -7.78 -7.97 3.21
CA ILE A 65 -8.63 -6.79 2.92
C ILE A 65 -9.12 -6.83 1.47
N LEU A 66 -8.24 -7.15 0.51
CA LEU A 66 -8.61 -7.30 -0.90
C LEU A 66 -9.70 -8.35 -1.10
N ASN A 67 -9.57 -9.50 -0.44
CA ASN A 67 -10.58 -10.56 -0.53
C ASN A 67 -11.95 -10.13 0.02
N LYS A 68 -11.98 -9.28 1.05
CA LYS A 68 -13.24 -8.71 1.56
C LYS A 68 -13.89 -7.80 0.54
N ILE A 69 -13.13 -6.87 -0.03
CA ILE A 69 -13.63 -5.92 -1.06
C ILE A 69 -14.22 -6.66 -2.26
N VAL A 70 -13.61 -7.77 -2.70
CA VAL A 70 -14.10 -8.57 -3.85
C VAL A 70 -15.33 -9.42 -3.49
N SER A 71 -15.56 -9.71 -2.21
CA SER A 71 -16.71 -10.53 -1.75
C SER A 71 -17.95 -9.70 -1.43
N GLU A 72 -17.86 -8.37 -1.51
CA GLU A 72 -18.95 -7.40 -1.32
C GLU A 72 -19.62 -7.04 -2.66
#